data_AF-A0A7Y7J048-F1
#
_entry.id   AF-A0A7Y7J048-F1
#
_cell.length_a   1.000
_cell.length_b   1.000
_cell.length_c   1.000
_cell.angle_alpha   90.00
_cell.angle_beta   90.00
_cell.angle_gamma   90.00
#
_symmetry.space_group_name_H-M   'P 1'
#
loop_
_entity.id
_entity.type
_entity.pdbx_description
1 polymer ?
#
loop_
_entity_poly.entity_id
_entity_poly.type
_entity_poly.pdbx_seq_one_letter_code
_entity_poly.pdbx_strand_id
1 'polypeptide(L)' 'AARAEARARFLAPLQAHLETAGLGHVSEVADGDPPHVPGGCPFQAWSLGELIRIERMLADARNP' A
#
# COMPACT_ATOMS: atom_id res chain seq x y z
N ALA A 1 14.69 2.95 14.16
CA ALA A 1 13.71 1.99 14.73
C ALA A 1 12.29 2.29 14.21
N ALA A 2 11.63 3.37 14.65
CA ALA A 2 10.21 3.64 14.32
C ALA A 2 9.85 3.65 12.82
N ARG A 3 10.66 4.28 11.95
CA ARG A 3 10.41 4.27 10.49
C ARG A 3 10.47 2.87 9.86
N ALA A 4 11.36 2.01 10.36
CA ALA A 4 11.48 0.65 9.87
C ALA A 4 10.28 -0.20 10.30
N GLU A 5 9.84 -0.05 11.56
CA GLU A 5 8.63 -0.70 12.06
C GLU A 5 7.38 -0.25 11.28
N ALA A 6 7.22 1.06 11.08
CA ALA A 6 6.10 1.60 10.31
C ALA A 6 6.07 1.07 8.87
N ARG A 7 7.22 0.95 8.21
CA ARG A 7 7.31 0.35 6.86
C ARG A 7 6.83 -1.11 6.86
N ALA A 8 7.29 -1.91 7.83
CA ALA A 8 6.90 -3.31 7.93
C ALA A 8 5.40 -3.48 8.22
N ARG A 9 4.82 -2.64 9.09
CA ARG A 9 3.41 -2.76 9.52
C ARG A 9 2.41 -2.17 8.52
N PHE A 10 2.74 -1.06 7.87
CA PHE A 10 1.77 -0.31 7.07
C PHE A 10 2.03 -0.38 5.56
N LEU A 11 3.29 -0.43 5.13
CA LEU A 11 3.62 -0.35 3.71
C LEU A 11 3.79 -1.74 3.07
N ALA A 12 4.42 -2.68 3.77
CA ALA A 12 4.65 -4.03 3.24
C ALA A 12 3.35 -4.77 2.85
N PRO A 13 2.23 -4.68 3.60
CA PRO A 13 0.97 -5.29 3.17
C PRO A 13 0.40 -4.67 1.90
N LEU A 14 0.50 -3.34 1.74
CA LEU A 14 0.04 -2.64 0.53
C LEU A 14 0.90 -2.97 -0.70
N GLN A 15 2.20 -3.17 -0.51
CA GLN A 15 3.10 -3.62 -1.58
C GLN A 15 2.79 -5.07 -1.99
N ALA A 16 2.54 -5.95 -1.01
CA ALA A 16 2.12 -7.32 -1.30
C ALA A 16 0.78 -7.36 -2.04
N HIS A 17 -0.13 -6.41 -1.74
CA HIS A 17 -1.43 -6.30 -2.41
C HIS A 17 -1.31 -6.11 -3.92
N LEU A 18 -0.22 -5.53 -4.43
CA LEU A 18 -0.01 -5.32 -5.87
C LEU A 18 -0.04 -6.61 -6.69
N GLU A 19 0.17 -7.76 -6.05
CA GLU A 19 0.11 -9.09 -6.67
C GLU A 19 -1.29 -9.75 -6.55
N THR A 20 -2.27 -9.03 -6.02
CA THR A 20 -3.64 -9.52 -5.73
C THR A 20 -4.70 -8.53 -6.20
N ALA A 21 -5.86 -9.05 -6.63
CA ALA A 21 -7.09 -8.29 -6.91
C ALA A 21 -6.87 -6.94 -7.65
N GLY A 22 -6.54 -7.02 -8.94
CA GLY A 22 -6.17 -5.86 -9.76
C GLY A 22 -4.66 -5.71 -9.81
N LEU A 23 -3.99 -6.60 -10.55
CA LEU A 23 -2.53 -6.68 -10.64
C LEU A 23 -1.89 -5.31 -10.92
N GLY A 24 -0.90 -4.95 -10.11
CA GLY A 24 -0.25 -3.65 -10.14
C GLY A 24 -1.04 -2.51 -9.49
N HIS A 25 -2.17 -2.80 -8.84
CA HIS A 25 -3.00 -1.83 -8.14
C HIS A 25 -3.26 -2.21 -6.69
N VAL A 26 -3.74 -1.23 -5.93
CA VAL A 26 -4.27 -1.41 -4.58
C VAL A 26 -5.78 -1.18 -4.66
N SER A 27 -6.55 -2.12 -4.11
CA SER A 27 -8.02 -2.01 -4.13
C SER A 27 -8.50 -0.86 -3.24
N GLU A 28 -9.76 -0.46 -3.43
CA GLU A 28 -10.37 0.66 -2.71
C GLU A 28 -10.46 0.42 -1.20
N VAL A 29 -10.89 -0.78 -0.81
CA VAL A 29 -11.10 -1.18 0.59
C VAL A 29 -10.67 -2.63 0.79
N ALA A 30 -10.48 -3.03 2.04
CA ALA A 30 -10.27 -4.41 2.44
C ALA A 30 -11.01 -4.69 3.75
N ASP A 31 -11.30 -5.96 4.02
CA ASP A 31 -11.94 -6.37 5.27
C ASP A 31 -11.08 -6.02 6.49
N GLY A 32 -11.73 -5.71 7.62
CA GLY A 32 -11.05 -5.38 8.88
C GLY A 32 -10.40 -6.58 9.57
N ASP A 33 -10.93 -7.79 9.35
CA ASP A 33 -10.40 -9.03 9.90
C ASP A 33 -9.50 -9.77 8.90
N PRO A 34 -8.47 -10.50 9.35
CA PRO A 34 -7.71 -11.39 8.49
C PRO A 34 -8.62 -12.38 7.74
N PRO A 35 -8.39 -12.64 6.45
CA PRO A 35 -7.18 -12.30 5.68
C PRO A 35 -7.24 -10.93 4.97
N HIS A 36 -8.13 -10.02 5.37
CA HIS A 36 -8.32 -8.70 4.77
C HIS A 36 -8.68 -8.78 3.28
N VAL A 37 -9.80 -9.44 2.96
CA VAL A 37 -10.22 -9.67 1.58
C VAL A 37 -10.38 -8.33 0.84
N PRO A 38 -9.84 -8.18 -0.39
CA PRO A 38 -10.00 -6.96 -1.18
C PRO A 38 -11.45 -6.71 -1.59
N GLY A 39 -11.88 -5.46 -1.54
CA GLY A 39 -13.23 -5.05 -1.93
C GLY A 39 -13.26 -3.68 -2.63
N GLY A 40 -14.47 -3.30 -3.06
CA GLY A 40 -14.70 -2.06 -3.82
C GLY A 40 -14.08 -2.11 -5.21
N CYS A 41 -13.61 -0.96 -5.72
CA CYS A 41 -12.91 -0.89 -6.99
C CYS A 41 -11.52 -1.58 -6.91
N PRO A 42 -11.22 -2.57 -7.77
CA PRO A 42 -9.90 -3.23 -7.75
C PRO A 42 -8.78 -2.36 -8.32
N PHE A 43 -9.08 -1.49 -9.29
CA PHE A 43 -8.12 -0.59 -9.95
C PHE A 43 -8.32 0.86 -9.48
N GLN A 44 -8.31 1.07 -8.17
CA GLN A 44 -8.64 2.37 -7.61
C GLN A 44 -7.41 3.33 -7.72
N ALA A 45 -7.63 4.51 -8.32
CA ALA A 45 -6.60 5.52 -8.54
C ALA A 45 -6.02 6.19 -7.28
N TRP A 46 -6.85 6.60 -6.30
CA TRP A 46 -6.39 7.13 -5.00
C TRP A 46 -5.51 6.15 -4.23
N SER A 47 -5.75 4.84 -4.35
CA SER A 47 -5.15 3.85 -3.44
C SER A 47 -3.72 3.62 -3.88
N LEU A 48 -3.56 3.35 -5.18
CA LEU A 48 -2.24 3.25 -5.80
C LEU A 48 -1.51 4.61 -5.77
N GLY A 49 -2.23 5.70 -6.01
CA GLY A 49 -1.68 7.06 -5.98
C GLY A 49 -1.04 7.40 -4.63
N GLU A 50 -1.71 7.09 -3.52
CA GLU A 50 -1.20 7.34 -2.18
C GLU A 50 -0.02 6.43 -1.80
N LEU A 51 -0.03 5.17 -2.27
CA LEU A 51 1.11 4.28 -2.12
C LEU A 51 2.36 4.85 -2.82
N ILE A 52 2.23 5.24 -4.10
CA ILE A 52 3.31 5.87 -4.87
C ILE A 52 3.80 7.16 -4.19
N ARG A 53 2.87 8.00 -3.72
CA ARG A 53 3.20 9.27 -3.06
C ARG A 53 4.07 9.05 -1.83
N ILE A 54 3.71 8.11 -0.96
CA ILE A 54 4.49 7.78 0.26
C ILE A 54 5.85 7.20 -0.12
N GLU A 55 5.92 6.31 -1.11
CA GLU A 55 7.19 5.75 -1.56
C GLU A 55 8.15 6.84 -2.06
N ARG A 56 7.62 7.81 -2.83
CA ARG A 56 8.38 8.94 -3.32
C ARG A 56 8.90 9.82 -2.18
N MET A 57 8.03 10.22 -1.26
CA MET A 57 8.41 11.02 -0.08
C MET A 57 9.51 10.33 0.74
N LEU A 58 9.41 9.01 0.92
CA LEU A 58 10.43 8.25 1.64
C LEU A 58 11.73 8.12 0.86
N ALA A 59 11.68 8.05 -0.48
CA ALA A 59 12.86 8.02 -1.33
C ALA A 59 13.62 9.36 -1.28
N ASP A 60 12.89 10.47 -1.42
CA ASP A 60 13.47 11.81 -1.33
C ASP A 60 14.06 12.05 0.07
N ALA A 61 13.40 11.61 1.14
CA ALA A 61 13.93 11.71 2.51
C ALA A 61 15.18 10.86 2.79
N ARG A 62 15.53 9.90 1.91
CA ARG A 62 16.78 9.11 2.02
C ARG A 62 17.93 9.72 1.24
N ASN A 63 17.65 10.64 0.32
CA ASN A 63 18.63 11.27 -0.55
C ASN A 63 18.56 12.80 -0.35
N PRO A 64 19.08 13.31 0.79
CA PRO A 64 18.98 14.72 1.14
C PRO A 64 19.76 15.64 0.21
#